data_AF-A0AAE4G491-F1
#
_entry.id   AF-A0AAE4G491-F1
#
_cell.length_a   1.000
_cell.length_b   1.000
_cell.length_c   1.000
_cell.angle_alpha   90.00
_cell.angle_beta   90.00
_cell.angle_gamma   90.00
#
_symmetry.space_group_name_H-M   'P 1'
#
loop_
_entity.id
_entity.type
_entity.pdbx_description
1 polymer ?
#
loop_
_entity_poly.entity_id
_entity_poly.type
_entity_poly.pdbx_seq_one_letter_code
_entity_poly.pdbx_strand_id
1 'polypeptide(L)'
;MGALALILFVVVIIPMLLWSVIDPRGVWEVTSSWQFRNPEANEPSDSAFAMQRFSAFISLLVIVGAFFFVMSASHRNASDRATDDVTPHVYPNIYSSSDGEDSDGYAETTVTPSPVDPFPSSSMTAVGSGDPVVLFKPVLEGAAGEQKSDSSVSIGIDAFYYSWLPGDHPSAFAAASVVDSKVALGTLDPAQATTVSGGELALGEGSAIIVRMTKAVCAVTSVSVEEYEQGIQIAVHGVADPARCGQTTEGAYVAIPLTDEQVAKARSYEAAAYHPLDDSELKYGWQSSPEGKYSPTIFQARSRAKLSEVWQSEETDRQLTPHVLLPRSAG
;
A
#
# COMPACT_ATOMS: atom_id res chain seq x y z
N MET A 1 -1.60 -11.50 39.70
CA MET A 1 -2.97 -11.77 39.18
C MET A 1 -3.10 -11.65 37.65
N GLY A 2 -2.26 -10.86 36.95
CA GLY A 2 -2.42 -10.60 35.50
C GLY A 2 -2.10 -11.76 34.55
N ALA A 3 -0.96 -12.44 34.71
CA ALA A 3 -0.53 -13.47 33.75
C ALA A 3 -1.45 -14.70 33.73
N LEU A 4 -1.93 -15.16 34.88
CA LEU A 4 -2.81 -16.32 34.98
C LEU A 4 -4.21 -16.04 34.40
N ALA A 5 -4.74 -14.82 34.60
CA ALA A 5 -5.99 -14.39 33.99
C ALA A 5 -5.88 -14.26 32.46
N LEU A 6 -4.75 -13.78 31.95
CA LEU A 6 -4.49 -13.66 30.51
C LEU A 6 -4.34 -15.03 29.83
N ILE A 7 -3.65 -15.97 30.48
CA ILE A 7 -3.53 -17.35 29.98
C ILE A 7 -4.90 -18.03 29.92
N LEU A 8 -5.73 -17.89 30.97
CA LEU A 8 -7.09 -18.44 30.95
C LEU A 8 -7.96 -17.80 29.87
N PHE A 9 -7.83 -16.49 29.64
CA PHE A 9 -8.56 -15.80 28.59
C PHE A 9 -8.20 -16.34 27.19
N VAL A 10 -6.91 -16.48 26.89
CA VAL A 10 -6.46 -16.94 25.57
C VAL A 10 -6.74 -18.43 25.36
N VAL A 11 -6.56 -19.28 26.38
CA VAL A 11 -6.69 -20.74 26.24
C VAL A 11 -8.14 -21.21 26.33
N VAL A 12 -9.03 -20.47 27.00
CA VAL A 12 -10.42 -20.91 27.21
C VAL A 12 -11.40 -20.08 26.39
N ILE A 13 -11.32 -18.75 26.45
CA ILE A 13 -12.35 -17.88 25.84
C ILE A 13 -12.23 -17.85 24.32
N ILE A 14 -11.02 -17.72 23.78
CA ILE A 14 -10.81 -17.63 22.32
C ILE A 14 -11.22 -18.95 21.62
N PRO A 15 -10.80 -20.15 22.08
CA PRO A 15 -11.26 -21.39 21.47
C PRO A 15 -12.77 -21.62 21.58
N MET A 16 -13.40 -21.20 22.68
CA MET A 16 -14.85 -21.34 22.87
C MET A 16 -15.64 -20.40 21.93
N LEU A 17 -15.15 -19.18 21.72
CA LEU A 17 -15.73 -18.25 20.73
C LEU A 17 -15.53 -18.76 19.30
N LEU A 18 -14.35 -19.29 18.97
CA LEU A 18 -14.08 -19.90 17.66
C LEU A 18 -14.99 -21.10 17.40
N TRP A 19 -15.18 -21.97 18.39
CA TRP A 19 -16.13 -23.08 18.28
C TRP A 19 -17.55 -22.57 18.06
N SER A 20 -17.98 -21.53 18.76
CA SER A 20 -19.31 -20.92 18.58
C SER A 20 -19.53 -20.33 17.18
N VAL A 21 -18.47 -19.90 16.48
CA VAL A 21 -18.54 -19.43 15.09
C VAL A 21 -18.69 -20.63 14.12
N ILE A 22 -17.89 -21.68 14.30
CA ILE A 22 -17.85 -22.83 13.39
C ILE A 22 -19.09 -23.70 13.57
N ASP A 23 -19.40 -24.09 14.81
CA ASP A 23 -20.46 -25.04 15.14
C ASP A 23 -21.22 -24.62 16.42
N PRO A 24 -22.16 -23.65 16.30
CA PRO A 24 -22.97 -23.17 17.41
C PRO A 24 -23.95 -24.24 17.92
N ARG A 25 -24.33 -25.20 17.05
CA ARG A 25 -25.21 -26.32 17.42
C ARG A 25 -24.45 -27.30 18.31
N GLY A 26 -23.23 -27.67 17.94
CA GLY A 26 -22.35 -28.49 18.78
C GLY A 26 -22.04 -27.84 20.13
N VAL A 27 -21.88 -26.51 20.19
CA VAL A 27 -21.74 -25.79 21.46
C VAL A 27 -23.01 -25.94 22.32
N TRP A 28 -24.19 -25.68 21.76
CA TRP A 28 -25.45 -25.80 22.50
C TRP A 28 -25.73 -27.25 22.96
N GLU A 29 -25.44 -28.23 22.12
CA GLU A 29 -25.55 -29.66 22.46
C GLU A 29 -24.67 -30.02 23.66
N VAL A 30 -23.42 -29.55 23.69
CA VAL A 30 -22.49 -29.89 24.77
C VAL A 30 -22.77 -29.08 26.05
N THR A 31 -23.12 -27.79 25.95
CA THR A 31 -23.21 -26.91 27.11
C THR A 31 -24.60 -26.77 27.70
N SER A 32 -25.64 -27.00 26.90
CA SER A 32 -27.00 -26.54 27.22
C SER A 32 -28.09 -27.58 26.96
N SER A 33 -27.90 -28.57 26.09
CA SER A 33 -28.94 -29.56 25.81
C SER A 33 -29.30 -30.42 27.03
N TRP A 34 -28.31 -30.71 27.88
CA TRP A 34 -28.47 -31.56 29.08
C TRP A 34 -29.45 -31.00 30.11
N GLN A 35 -29.72 -29.69 30.08
CA GLN A 35 -30.66 -29.06 31.01
C GLN A 35 -32.13 -29.32 30.62
N PHE A 36 -32.39 -29.79 29.39
CA PHE A 36 -33.73 -30.02 28.87
C PHE A 36 -34.06 -31.50 28.85
N ARG A 37 -35.28 -31.85 29.30
CA ARG A 37 -35.75 -33.24 29.34
C ARG A 37 -35.97 -33.84 27.93
N ASN A 38 -36.30 -32.99 26.96
CA ASN A 38 -36.37 -33.32 25.52
C ASN A 38 -35.56 -32.26 24.74
N PRO A 39 -34.27 -32.50 24.47
CA PRO A 39 -33.41 -31.51 23.84
C PRO A 39 -33.84 -31.16 22.41
N GLU A 40 -34.21 -32.15 21.58
CA GLU A 40 -34.63 -31.91 20.19
C GLU A 40 -35.87 -31.03 20.06
N ALA A 41 -36.76 -31.04 21.05
CA ALA A 41 -37.98 -30.22 21.05
C ALA A 41 -37.74 -28.77 21.52
N ASN A 42 -36.58 -28.48 22.13
CA ASN A 42 -36.22 -27.17 22.66
C ASN A 42 -34.92 -26.64 22.07
N GLU A 43 -34.50 -27.20 20.93
CA GLU A 43 -33.38 -26.70 20.15
C GLU A 43 -33.68 -25.27 19.69
N PRO A 44 -32.74 -24.32 19.85
CA PRO A 44 -32.87 -22.98 19.31
C PRO A 44 -33.17 -23.01 17.81
N SER A 45 -34.03 -22.11 17.36
CA SER A 45 -34.30 -21.96 15.92
C SER A 45 -33.03 -21.62 15.13
N ASP A 46 -33.02 -21.94 13.83
CA ASP A 46 -31.86 -21.69 12.95
C ASP A 46 -31.42 -20.22 12.92
N SER A 47 -32.37 -19.29 13.05
CA SER A 47 -32.08 -17.85 13.14
C SER A 47 -31.40 -17.47 14.46
N ALA A 48 -31.70 -18.17 15.56
CA ALA A 48 -31.02 -17.98 16.83
C ALA A 48 -29.56 -18.44 16.77
N PHE A 49 -29.29 -19.57 16.10
CA PHE A 49 -27.91 -20.02 15.86
C PHE A 49 -27.14 -19.10 14.90
N ALA A 50 -27.80 -18.56 13.87
CA ALA A 50 -27.20 -17.56 12.99
C ALA A 50 -26.85 -16.27 13.76
N MET A 51 -27.73 -15.83 14.65
CA MET A 51 -27.49 -14.66 15.51
C MET A 51 -26.35 -14.92 16.51
N GLN A 52 -26.25 -16.13 17.05
CA GLN A 52 -25.16 -16.53 17.94
C GLN A 52 -23.80 -16.58 17.23
N ARG A 53 -23.75 -17.09 15.99
CA ARG A 53 -22.53 -17.02 15.17
C ARG A 53 -22.11 -15.58 14.91
N PHE A 54 -23.08 -14.72 14.58
CA PHE A 54 -22.83 -13.32 14.32
C PHE A 54 -22.30 -12.61 15.57
N SER A 55 -22.91 -12.81 16.74
CA SER A 55 -22.46 -12.19 17.99
C SER A 55 -21.08 -12.69 18.44
N ALA A 56 -20.79 -13.99 18.28
CA ALA A 56 -19.47 -14.57 18.56
C ALA A 56 -18.39 -13.99 17.63
N PHE A 57 -18.71 -13.83 16.34
CA PHE A 57 -17.80 -13.23 15.37
C PHE A 57 -17.49 -11.75 15.70
N ILE A 58 -18.53 -10.95 15.99
CA ILE A 58 -18.35 -9.55 16.39
C ILE A 58 -17.54 -9.44 17.69
N SER A 59 -17.79 -10.30 18.67
CA SER A 59 -17.05 -10.31 19.93
C SER A 59 -15.56 -10.59 19.72
N LEU A 60 -15.22 -11.48 18.78
CA LEU A 60 -13.84 -11.79 18.44
C LEU A 60 -13.14 -10.60 17.76
N LEU A 61 -13.82 -9.88 16.87
CA LEU A 61 -13.30 -8.65 16.27
C LEU A 61 -13.04 -7.56 17.32
N VAL A 62 -13.94 -7.40 18.29
CA VAL A 62 -13.76 -6.43 19.38
C VAL A 62 -12.55 -6.78 20.24
N ILE A 63 -12.33 -8.06 20.56
CA ILE A 63 -11.16 -8.51 21.34
C ILE A 63 -9.86 -8.23 20.56
N VAL A 64 -9.83 -8.54 19.26
CA VAL A 64 -8.67 -8.27 18.41
C VAL A 64 -8.41 -6.77 18.29
N GLY A 65 -9.44 -5.97 18.06
CA GLY A 65 -9.33 -4.51 18.00
C GLY A 65 -8.84 -3.89 19.31
N ALA A 66 -9.37 -4.34 20.46
CA ALA A 66 -8.91 -3.89 21.78
C ALA A 66 -7.44 -4.26 22.04
N PHE A 67 -6.99 -5.43 21.58
CA PHE A 67 -5.58 -5.82 21.66
C PHE A 67 -4.67 -4.89 20.86
N PHE A 68 -5.01 -4.62 19.59
CA PHE A 68 -4.25 -3.67 18.75
C PHE A 68 -4.27 -2.24 19.33
N PHE A 69 -5.41 -1.80 19.87
CA PHE A 69 -5.54 -0.48 20.49
C PHE A 69 -4.62 -0.31 21.72
N VAL A 70 -4.62 -1.28 22.65
CA VAL A 70 -3.74 -1.24 23.83
C VAL A 70 -2.26 -1.27 23.44
N MET A 71 -1.89 -2.06 22.42
CA MET A 71 -0.53 -2.07 21.89
C MET A 71 -0.13 -0.70 21.35
N SER A 72 -1.00 -0.06 20.56
CA SER A 72 -0.74 1.28 19.99
C SER A 72 -0.64 2.38 21.04
N ALA A 73 -1.45 2.32 22.10
CA ALA A 73 -1.43 3.30 23.19
C ALA A 73 -0.17 3.18 24.06
N SER A 74 0.37 1.96 24.19
CA SER A 74 1.61 1.70 24.94
C SER A 74 2.85 2.30 24.23
N HIS A 75 2.85 2.37 22.90
CA HIS A 75 3.93 3.00 22.13
C HIS A 75 3.93 4.54 22.20
N ARG A 76 2.78 5.18 22.44
CA ARG A 76 2.68 6.66 22.47
C ARG A 76 3.23 7.29 23.76
N ASN A 77 3.24 6.55 24.88
CA ASN A 77 3.65 7.09 26.17
C ASN A 77 5.18 7.13 26.39
N ALA A 78 5.98 6.62 25.44
CA ALA A 78 7.44 6.54 25.57
C ALA A 78 8.20 7.68 24.84
N SER A 79 7.55 8.48 23.99
CA SER A 79 8.23 9.44 23.10
C SER A 79 8.36 10.88 23.61
N ASP A 80 7.81 11.24 24.78
CA ASP A 80 7.90 12.61 25.30
C ASP A 80 9.10 12.78 26.26
N ARG A 81 10.33 12.91 25.71
CA ARG A 81 11.47 13.61 26.33
C ARG A 81 12.70 13.65 25.40
N ALA A 82 13.00 14.84 24.87
CA ALA A 82 14.33 15.48 24.73
C ALA A 82 14.41 16.33 23.44
N THR A 83 14.65 17.62 23.64
CA THR A 83 14.80 18.69 22.65
C THR A 83 16.27 19.05 22.42
N ASP A 84 16.53 19.63 21.22
CA ASP A 84 17.67 20.46 20.77
C ASP A 84 19.09 19.86 20.69
N ASP A 85 19.74 19.86 19.50
CA ASP A 85 20.50 21.02 18.97
C ASP A 85 21.12 20.72 17.55
N VAL A 86 21.68 21.76 16.94
CA VAL A 86 21.99 22.13 15.54
C VAL A 86 23.16 21.40 14.78
N THR A 87 23.01 21.32 13.44
CA THR A 87 23.84 20.92 12.25
C THR A 87 25.40 21.13 12.23
N PRO A 88 26.19 20.71 11.19
CA PRO A 88 26.07 19.63 10.17
C PRO A 88 27.36 18.78 9.91
N HIS A 89 27.16 17.60 9.28
CA HIS A 89 28.06 16.77 8.42
C HIS A 89 29.53 16.51 8.79
N VAL A 90 29.85 15.27 9.23
CA VAL A 90 31.04 14.48 8.82
C VAL A 90 30.73 12.98 9.03
N TYR A 91 30.92 12.12 8.03
CA TYR A 91 31.15 10.69 8.28
C TYR A 91 32.65 10.47 8.48
N PRO A 92 33.05 9.72 9.53
CA PRO A 92 33.69 8.45 9.24
C PRO A 92 33.23 7.31 10.17
N ASN A 93 33.41 6.11 9.64
CA ASN A 93 33.01 4.82 10.19
C ASN A 93 34.05 4.27 11.20
N ILE A 94 33.62 3.26 11.97
CA ILE A 94 34.37 2.14 12.59
C ILE A 94 34.92 2.35 14.02
N TYR A 95 34.24 1.67 14.96
CA TYR A 95 34.64 1.30 16.34
C TYR A 95 35.25 2.38 17.24
N SER A 96 34.43 2.89 18.16
CA SER A 96 34.93 3.37 19.46
C SER A 96 34.11 2.73 20.57
N SER A 97 34.74 1.82 21.31
CA SER A 97 34.23 1.27 22.56
C SER A 97 34.70 2.12 23.74
N SER A 98 33.95 2.04 24.85
CA SER A 98 34.19 2.60 26.21
C SER A 98 33.71 4.06 26.39
N ASP A 99 32.89 4.45 27.38
CA ASP A 99 32.36 3.81 28.59
C ASP A 99 31.05 4.51 29.03
N GLY A 100 30.13 3.81 29.70
CA GLY A 100 29.15 4.45 30.60
C GLY A 100 27.71 3.93 30.57
N GLU A 101 27.47 2.86 31.34
CA GLU A 101 26.22 2.55 32.07
C GLU A 101 24.97 2.08 31.28
N ASP A 102 24.63 0.80 31.52
CA ASP A 102 23.30 0.20 31.40
C ASP A 102 22.47 0.53 30.15
N SER A 103 22.99 0.14 28.99
CA SER A 103 22.21 -0.06 27.78
C SER A 103 22.52 -1.44 27.25
N ASP A 104 21.49 -2.17 26.84
CA ASP A 104 21.50 -3.51 26.28
C ASP A 104 22.22 -3.61 24.93
N GLY A 105 23.42 -3.05 24.83
CA GLY A 105 24.46 -3.37 23.82
C GLY A 105 24.14 -3.05 22.36
N TYR A 106 22.89 -2.76 22.00
CA TYR A 106 22.47 -2.42 20.66
C TYR A 106 22.03 -0.97 20.65
N ALA A 107 22.95 -0.06 20.29
CA ALA A 107 22.53 1.27 19.90
C ALA A 107 21.65 1.12 18.66
N GLU A 108 20.33 1.26 18.81
CA GLU A 108 19.39 1.34 17.69
C GLU A 108 19.82 2.53 16.81
N THR A 109 20.56 2.24 15.75
CA THR A 109 21.12 3.27 14.89
C THR A 109 19.98 3.86 14.09
N THR A 110 19.50 5.03 14.51
CA THR A 110 18.49 5.77 13.75
C THR A 110 19.17 6.42 12.55
N VAL A 111 18.72 6.12 11.33
CA VAL A 111 19.22 6.74 10.11
C VAL A 111 18.32 7.90 9.73
N THR A 112 18.94 9.07 9.53
CA THR A 112 18.28 10.20 8.86
C THR A 112 18.44 10.02 7.36
N PRO A 113 17.35 9.81 6.60
CA PRO A 113 17.44 9.58 5.17
C PRO A 113 17.97 10.80 4.42
N SER A 114 18.68 10.56 3.31
CA SER A 114 19.08 11.63 2.41
C SER A 114 17.87 12.20 1.68
N PRO A 115 17.84 13.51 1.37
CA PRO A 115 16.78 14.08 0.56
C PRO A 115 16.70 13.39 -0.80
N VAL A 116 15.50 12.96 -1.18
CA VAL A 116 15.21 12.40 -2.51
C VAL A 116 14.33 13.39 -3.25
N ASP A 117 14.75 13.79 -4.45
CA ASP A 117 13.90 14.61 -5.31
C ASP A 117 12.71 13.75 -5.80
N PRO A 118 11.46 14.10 -5.47
CA PRO A 118 10.28 13.38 -5.96
C PRO A 118 10.03 13.62 -7.45
N PHE A 119 10.64 14.64 -8.06
CA PHE A 119 10.50 14.91 -9.48
C PHE A 119 11.88 15.15 -10.11
N PRO A 120 12.74 14.11 -10.14
CA PRO A 120 14.03 14.24 -10.80
C PRO A 120 13.81 14.50 -12.29
N SER A 121 14.79 15.16 -12.91
CA SER A 121 14.79 15.37 -14.35
C SER A 121 14.65 14.05 -15.09
N SER A 122 13.65 13.98 -15.97
CA SER A 122 13.23 12.73 -16.62
C SER A 122 13.27 12.81 -18.14
N SER A 123 13.61 13.97 -18.69
CA SER A 123 13.86 14.19 -20.12
C SER A 123 14.77 13.14 -20.80
N MET A 124 15.77 12.63 -20.08
CA MET A 124 16.73 11.63 -20.57
C MET A 124 16.42 10.19 -20.08
N THR A 125 15.39 10.00 -19.28
CA THR A 125 15.07 8.70 -18.70
C THR A 125 14.51 7.76 -19.77
N ALA A 126 15.14 6.60 -19.94
CA ALA A 126 14.62 5.55 -20.79
C ALA A 126 13.31 4.97 -20.20
N VAL A 127 12.29 4.82 -21.03
CA VAL A 127 10.99 4.26 -20.63
C VAL A 127 10.86 2.84 -21.18
N GLY A 128 10.72 1.86 -20.28
CA GLY A 128 10.58 0.45 -20.64
C GLY A 128 11.81 -0.16 -21.31
N SER A 129 11.61 -1.29 -22.00
CA SER A 129 12.64 -2.08 -22.70
C SER A 129 12.87 -1.68 -24.17
N GLY A 130 12.27 -0.58 -24.64
CA GLY A 130 12.26 -0.18 -26.06
C GLY A 130 11.00 -0.58 -26.85
N ASP A 131 10.03 -1.20 -26.18
CA ASP A 131 8.69 -1.46 -26.75
C ASP A 131 7.87 -0.16 -26.86
N PRO A 132 6.94 -0.06 -27.82
CA PRO A 132 6.10 1.12 -27.97
C PRO A 132 5.25 1.35 -26.70
N VAL A 133 5.39 2.55 -26.14
CA VAL A 133 4.67 2.97 -24.93
C VAL A 133 3.19 3.16 -25.26
N VAL A 134 2.33 2.51 -24.48
CA VAL A 134 0.88 2.68 -24.53
C VAL A 134 0.43 3.38 -23.25
N LEU A 135 -0.26 4.51 -23.41
CA LEU A 135 -0.84 5.29 -22.33
C LEU A 135 -2.35 5.14 -22.34
N PHE A 136 -2.96 4.86 -21.20
CA PHE A 136 -4.41 4.93 -21.06
C PHE A 136 -4.83 6.32 -20.60
N LYS A 137 -5.82 6.89 -21.30
CA LYS A 137 -6.60 8.01 -20.79
C LYS A 137 -7.76 7.45 -19.97
N PRO A 138 -7.84 7.72 -18.66
CA PRO A 138 -8.92 7.22 -17.82
C PRO A 138 -10.27 7.85 -18.19
N VAL A 139 -11.37 7.16 -17.89
CA VAL A 139 -12.74 7.60 -18.26
C VAL A 139 -13.16 8.92 -17.59
N LEU A 140 -12.69 9.16 -16.35
CA LEU A 140 -12.93 10.34 -15.50
C LEU A 140 -14.33 10.98 -15.64
N GLU A 141 -15.32 10.48 -14.88
CA GLU A 141 -16.54 11.26 -14.56
C GLU A 141 -16.38 11.93 -13.20
N GLY A 142 -15.95 13.20 -13.19
CA GLY A 142 -16.07 14.12 -12.05
C GLY A 142 -15.13 13.84 -10.88
N ALA A 143 -14.49 14.90 -10.38
CA ALA A 143 -13.84 14.87 -9.07
C ALA A 143 -14.78 14.31 -8.00
N ALA A 144 -14.30 13.36 -7.20
CA ALA A 144 -14.99 12.76 -6.06
C ALA A 144 -16.35 12.11 -6.39
N GLY A 145 -16.33 10.97 -7.08
CA GLY A 145 -17.49 10.08 -7.16
C GLY A 145 -17.07 8.67 -7.52
N GLU A 146 -17.16 7.74 -6.56
CA GLU A 146 -16.96 6.30 -6.78
C GLU A 146 -18.02 5.74 -7.73
N GLN A 147 -17.92 6.00 -9.04
CA GLN A 147 -18.49 5.08 -10.03
C GLN A 147 -17.52 3.90 -10.17
N LYS A 148 -17.48 3.06 -9.14
CA LYS A 148 -17.07 1.67 -9.31
C LYS A 148 -18.12 1.04 -10.23
N SER A 149 -17.86 1.04 -11.55
CA SER A 149 -18.50 0.07 -12.44
C SER A 149 -18.38 -1.29 -11.74
N ASP A 150 -19.45 -2.10 -11.66
CA ASP A 150 -19.51 -3.38 -10.91
C ASP A 150 -18.42 -4.41 -11.25
N SER A 151 -17.54 -4.07 -12.18
CA SER A 151 -16.45 -4.91 -12.67
C SER A 151 -15.11 -4.17 -12.75
N SER A 152 -15.05 -2.97 -12.17
CA SER A 152 -13.83 -2.21 -11.99
C SER A 152 -13.04 -2.77 -10.82
N VAL A 153 -11.81 -3.19 -11.05
CA VAL A 153 -10.94 -3.79 -10.03
C VAL A 153 -9.75 -2.90 -9.76
N SER A 154 -9.18 -3.02 -8.56
CA SER A 154 -7.90 -2.37 -8.24
C SER A 154 -6.79 -2.99 -9.08
N ILE A 155 -6.05 -2.15 -9.80
CA ILE A 155 -4.89 -2.55 -10.61
C ILE A 155 -3.63 -2.22 -9.83
N GLY A 156 -2.76 -3.22 -9.67
CA GLY A 156 -1.45 -3.01 -9.05
C GLY A 156 -0.56 -2.20 -9.97
N ILE A 157 0.28 -1.36 -9.39
CA ILE A 157 1.23 -0.52 -10.14
C ILE A 157 2.68 -0.88 -9.80
N ASP A 158 3.58 -0.63 -10.75
CA ASP A 158 5.01 -0.83 -10.56
C ASP A 158 5.52 0.04 -9.41
N ALA A 159 6.62 -0.41 -8.80
CA ALA A 159 7.33 0.30 -7.75
C ALA A 159 7.83 1.68 -8.20
N PHE A 160 8.08 1.84 -9.50
CA PHE A 160 8.64 3.04 -10.09
C PHE A 160 7.59 3.89 -10.79
N TYR A 161 7.75 5.21 -10.69
CA TYR A 161 6.99 6.19 -11.45
C TYR A 161 7.92 7.13 -12.22
N TYR A 162 7.40 7.70 -13.31
CA TYR A 162 8.07 8.74 -14.07
C TYR A 162 7.43 10.09 -13.77
N SER A 163 8.24 11.13 -13.62
CA SER A 163 7.76 12.50 -13.50
C SER A 163 7.31 13.03 -14.87
N TRP A 164 6.18 13.72 -14.89
CA TRP A 164 5.74 14.54 -16.01
C TRP A 164 5.57 15.97 -15.50
N LEU A 165 6.52 16.83 -15.85
CA LEU A 165 6.47 18.26 -15.58
C LEU A 165 6.51 19.04 -16.89
N PRO A 166 5.90 20.24 -16.97
CA PRO A 166 5.96 21.06 -18.17
C PRO A 166 7.40 21.34 -18.59
N GLY A 167 7.78 20.84 -19.78
CA GLY A 167 9.14 21.00 -20.32
C GLY A 167 10.20 20.04 -19.75
N ASP A 168 9.84 19.14 -18.84
CA ASP A 168 10.74 18.10 -18.31
C ASP A 168 9.98 16.78 -18.10
N HIS A 169 10.00 15.95 -19.14
CA HIS A 169 9.35 14.66 -19.17
C HIS A 169 10.01 13.74 -20.21
N PRO A 170 9.91 12.40 -20.08
CA PRO A 170 10.46 11.47 -21.06
C PRO A 170 9.76 11.61 -22.41
N SER A 171 10.53 11.73 -23.50
CA SER A 171 10.00 11.88 -24.86
C SER A 171 9.15 10.68 -25.31
N ALA A 172 9.40 9.49 -24.75
CA ALA A 172 8.63 8.28 -25.02
C ALA A 172 7.15 8.41 -24.62
N PHE A 173 6.83 9.18 -23.56
CA PHE A 173 5.44 9.43 -23.18
C PHE A 173 4.77 10.47 -24.06
N ALA A 174 5.50 11.51 -24.48
CA ALA A 174 5.00 12.49 -25.44
C ALA A 174 4.60 11.84 -26.78
N ALA A 175 5.40 10.89 -27.25
CA ALA A 175 5.17 10.15 -28.50
C ALA A 175 4.28 8.90 -28.35
N ALA A 176 3.78 8.61 -27.14
CA ALA A 176 3.05 7.38 -26.85
C ALA A 176 1.72 7.28 -27.62
N SER A 177 1.32 6.05 -27.91
CA SER A 177 -0.04 5.76 -28.36
C SER A 177 -0.99 5.86 -27.18
N VAL A 178 -2.09 6.59 -27.34
CA VAL A 178 -3.06 6.84 -26.26
C VAL A 178 -4.33 6.07 -26.53
N VAL A 179 -4.74 5.21 -25.60
CA VAL A 179 -6.02 4.51 -25.62
C VAL A 179 -7.03 5.28 -24.79
N ASP A 180 -8.08 5.80 -25.41
CA ASP A 180 -9.19 6.42 -24.70
C ASP A 180 -10.08 5.34 -24.06
N SER A 181 -10.00 5.19 -22.75
CA SER A 181 -10.71 4.13 -22.02
C SER A 181 -12.23 4.23 -22.18
N LYS A 182 -12.77 5.45 -22.38
CA LYS A 182 -14.21 5.66 -22.57
C LYS A 182 -14.65 5.13 -23.93
N VAL A 183 -13.86 5.39 -24.98
CA VAL A 183 -14.12 4.88 -26.33
C VAL A 183 -13.89 3.37 -26.40
N ALA A 184 -12.83 2.86 -25.75
CA ALA A 184 -12.52 1.43 -25.72
C ALA A 184 -13.65 0.61 -25.09
N LEU A 185 -14.22 1.08 -23.97
CA LEU A 185 -15.36 0.43 -23.32
C LEU A 185 -16.65 0.50 -24.16
N GLY A 186 -16.87 1.60 -24.90
CA GLY A 186 -18.05 1.76 -25.75
C GLY A 186 -18.02 0.94 -27.03
N THR A 187 -16.83 0.71 -27.60
CA THR A 187 -16.62 0.01 -28.88
C THR A 187 -16.25 -1.45 -28.72
N LEU A 188 -15.76 -1.85 -27.52
CA LEU A 188 -15.14 -3.15 -27.25
C LEU A 188 -13.91 -3.43 -28.16
N ASP A 189 -13.33 -2.38 -28.75
CA ASP A 189 -12.19 -2.47 -29.66
C ASP A 189 -11.16 -1.37 -29.29
N PRO A 190 -10.08 -1.71 -28.58
CA PRO A 190 -9.06 -0.74 -28.21
C PRO A 190 -8.33 -0.14 -29.42
N ALA A 191 -8.31 -0.81 -30.58
CA ALA A 191 -7.68 -0.26 -31.78
C ALA A 191 -8.44 0.97 -32.30
N GLN A 192 -9.77 1.00 -32.17
CA GLN A 192 -10.60 2.16 -32.53
C GLN A 192 -10.49 3.30 -31.51
N ALA A 193 -10.07 2.99 -30.29
CA ALA A 193 -9.86 3.95 -29.21
C ALA A 193 -8.42 4.49 -29.16
N THR A 194 -7.53 4.01 -30.04
CA THR A 194 -6.10 4.35 -30.01
C THR A 194 -5.80 5.54 -30.90
N THR A 195 -5.22 6.59 -30.31
CA THR A 195 -4.61 7.71 -31.03
C THR A 195 -3.09 7.54 -31.03
N VAL A 196 -2.52 7.28 -32.21
CA VAL A 196 -1.06 7.15 -32.37
C VAL A 196 -0.40 8.50 -32.12
N SER A 197 0.69 8.52 -31.33
CA SER A 197 1.43 9.74 -30.99
C SER A 197 0.55 10.84 -30.36
N GLY A 198 -0.44 10.44 -29.58
CA GLY A 198 -1.35 11.35 -28.87
C GLY A 198 -0.89 11.73 -27.47
N GLY A 199 0.25 11.21 -27.00
CA GLY A 199 0.70 11.34 -25.61
C GLY A 199 0.80 12.77 -25.10
N GLU A 200 1.49 13.63 -25.86
CA GLU A 200 1.65 15.06 -25.54
C GLU A 200 0.31 15.76 -25.34
N LEU A 201 -0.65 15.51 -26.25
CA LEU A 201 -1.99 16.10 -26.19
C LEU A 201 -2.84 15.53 -25.06
N ALA A 202 -2.64 14.27 -24.70
CA ALA A 202 -3.39 13.61 -23.64
C ALA A 202 -2.90 14.00 -22.24
N LEU A 203 -1.61 14.23 -22.08
CA LEU A 203 -0.97 14.60 -20.82
C LEU A 203 -1.00 16.13 -20.61
N GLY A 204 -0.84 16.89 -21.68
CA GLY A 204 -0.91 18.35 -21.68
C GLY A 204 0.16 19.00 -20.80
N GLU A 205 -0.09 20.26 -20.44
CA GLU A 205 0.81 21.09 -19.62
C GLU A 205 0.60 20.90 -18.10
N GLY A 206 -0.18 19.90 -17.69
CA GLY A 206 -0.38 19.59 -16.28
C GLY A 206 0.83 18.87 -15.69
N SER A 207 1.00 18.93 -14.36
CA SER A 207 1.94 18.04 -13.66
C SER A 207 1.29 16.69 -13.41
N ALA A 208 2.02 15.60 -13.61
CA ALA A 208 1.55 14.26 -13.33
C ALA A 208 2.69 13.34 -12.89
N ILE A 209 2.34 12.22 -12.28
CA ILE A 209 3.22 11.06 -12.29
C ILE A 209 2.64 9.99 -13.22
N ILE A 210 3.52 9.28 -13.92
CA ILE A 210 3.16 8.22 -14.84
C ILE A 210 3.61 6.90 -14.24
N VAL A 211 2.65 5.99 -14.07
CA VAL A 211 2.90 4.69 -13.45
C VAL A 211 2.62 3.56 -14.44
N ARG A 212 3.40 2.49 -14.34
CA ARG A 212 3.20 1.28 -15.14
C ARG A 212 2.24 0.33 -14.42
N MET A 213 1.26 -0.20 -15.13
CA MET A 213 0.34 -1.20 -14.59
C MET A 213 0.98 -2.60 -14.62
N THR A 214 0.72 -3.38 -13.58
CA THR A 214 1.35 -4.70 -13.37
C THR A 214 0.59 -5.85 -14.01
N LYS A 215 -0.61 -5.58 -14.52
CA LYS A 215 -1.48 -6.56 -15.16
C LYS A 215 -2.01 -6.01 -16.47
N ALA A 216 -2.32 -6.92 -17.39
CA ALA A 216 -2.96 -6.55 -18.64
C ALA A 216 -4.37 -6.02 -18.37
N VAL A 217 -4.66 -4.83 -18.89
CA VAL A 217 -5.96 -4.17 -18.79
C VAL A 217 -6.42 -3.70 -20.15
N CYS A 218 -7.72 -3.66 -20.35
CA CYS A 218 -8.32 -3.15 -21.59
C CYS A 218 -8.78 -1.70 -21.47
N ALA A 219 -9.04 -1.22 -20.26
CA ALA A 219 -9.52 0.14 -19.99
C ALA A 219 -9.22 0.53 -18.54
N VAL A 220 -8.89 1.80 -18.33
CA VAL A 220 -8.75 2.42 -17.00
C VAL A 220 -10.00 3.23 -16.71
N THR A 221 -10.73 2.85 -15.67
CA THR A 221 -12.00 3.47 -15.29
C THR A 221 -11.75 4.73 -14.47
N SER A 222 -10.84 4.67 -13.50
CA SER A 222 -10.49 5.81 -12.66
C SER A 222 -9.06 5.73 -12.14
N VAL A 223 -8.52 6.91 -11.83
CA VAL A 223 -7.31 7.08 -11.03
C VAL A 223 -7.71 7.94 -9.84
N SER A 224 -7.23 7.60 -8.64
CA SER A 224 -7.45 8.40 -7.43
C SER A 224 -6.14 8.81 -6.80
N VAL A 225 -6.15 10.02 -6.26
CA VAL A 225 -5.07 10.63 -5.47
C VAL A 225 -5.72 11.06 -4.17
N GLU A 226 -5.35 10.40 -3.09
CA GLU A 226 -5.90 10.62 -1.75
C GLU A 226 -4.78 11.05 -0.82
N GLU A 227 -4.97 12.20 -0.17
CA GLU A 227 -3.99 12.71 0.77
C GLU A 227 -4.28 12.24 2.20
N TYR A 228 -3.24 11.77 2.87
CA TYR A 228 -3.27 11.35 4.26
C TYR A 228 -2.14 12.03 5.03
N GLU A 229 -2.13 11.91 6.35
CA GLU A 229 -1.07 12.47 7.19
C GLU A 229 0.31 11.91 6.82
N GLN A 230 0.37 10.65 6.40
CA GLN A 230 1.61 9.93 6.12
C GLN A 230 2.06 9.99 4.65
N GLY A 231 1.25 10.59 3.77
CA GLY A 231 1.63 10.76 2.36
C GLY A 231 0.47 10.93 1.39
N ILE A 232 0.76 10.79 0.11
CA ILE A 232 -0.19 10.85 -1.00
C ILE A 232 -0.38 9.42 -1.53
N GLN A 233 -1.54 8.83 -1.25
CA GLN A 233 -1.89 7.51 -1.73
C GLN A 233 -2.51 7.58 -3.12
N ILE A 234 -2.08 6.64 -3.94
CA ILE A 234 -2.44 6.54 -5.34
C ILE A 234 -3.09 5.19 -5.59
N ALA A 235 -4.17 5.19 -6.35
CA ALA A 235 -4.80 3.98 -6.84
C ALA A 235 -5.23 4.10 -8.30
N VAL A 236 -5.15 2.97 -8.99
CA VAL A 236 -5.61 2.82 -10.37
C VAL A 236 -6.68 1.75 -10.39
N HIS A 237 -7.79 2.06 -11.03
CA HIS A 237 -8.90 1.15 -11.21
C HIS A 237 -9.17 0.95 -12.70
N GLY A 238 -9.49 -0.29 -13.07
CA GLY A 238 -9.71 -0.63 -14.47
C GLY A 238 -10.43 -1.95 -14.66
N VAL A 239 -10.68 -2.26 -15.92
CA VAL A 239 -11.26 -3.53 -16.35
C VAL A 239 -10.13 -4.38 -16.93
N ALA A 240 -9.99 -5.61 -16.42
CA ALA A 240 -9.01 -6.58 -16.88
C ALA A 240 -9.64 -7.78 -17.60
N ASP A 241 -10.97 -7.93 -17.55
CA ASP A 241 -11.69 -9.03 -18.18
C ASP A 241 -11.91 -8.76 -19.68
N PRO A 242 -11.25 -9.51 -20.59
CA PRO A 242 -11.38 -9.29 -22.03
C PRO A 242 -12.82 -9.44 -22.54
N ALA A 243 -13.65 -10.26 -21.87
CA ALA A 243 -15.04 -10.45 -22.27
C ALA A 243 -15.88 -9.17 -22.15
N ARG A 244 -15.41 -8.19 -21.38
CA ARG A 244 -16.15 -6.95 -21.07
C ARG A 244 -15.71 -5.72 -21.86
N CYS A 245 -14.58 -5.81 -22.57
CA CYS A 245 -13.91 -4.62 -23.13
C CYS A 245 -12.97 -4.93 -24.31
N GLY A 246 -12.87 -6.19 -24.74
CA GLY A 246 -12.03 -6.60 -25.86
C GLY A 246 -10.60 -6.92 -25.47
N GLN A 247 -9.65 -6.58 -26.34
CA GLN A 247 -8.25 -6.95 -26.18
C GLN A 247 -7.60 -6.21 -25.00
N THR A 248 -6.82 -6.93 -24.19
CA THR A 248 -6.05 -6.34 -23.09
C THR A 248 -4.66 -5.91 -23.54
N THR A 249 -4.13 -4.87 -22.90
CA THR A 249 -2.78 -4.35 -23.13
C THR A 249 -1.94 -4.60 -21.89
N GLU A 250 -0.83 -5.33 -22.05
CA GLU A 250 0.13 -5.60 -20.99
C GLU A 250 1.15 -4.47 -20.85
N GLY A 251 1.58 -4.18 -19.62
CA GLY A 251 2.66 -3.23 -19.35
C GLY A 251 2.35 -1.78 -19.73
N ALA A 252 1.08 -1.45 -19.94
CA ALA A 252 0.63 -0.10 -20.27
C ALA A 252 0.76 0.86 -19.08
N TYR A 253 0.79 2.14 -19.40
CA TYR A 253 0.97 3.23 -18.46
C TYR A 253 -0.31 4.02 -18.27
N VAL A 254 -0.42 4.69 -17.13
CA VAL A 254 -1.47 5.67 -16.87
C VAL A 254 -0.86 6.88 -16.18
N ALA A 255 -1.32 8.06 -16.58
CA ALA A 255 -0.94 9.30 -15.94
C ALA A 255 -1.91 9.65 -14.82
N ILE A 256 -1.33 10.14 -13.73
CA ILE A 256 -2.02 10.47 -12.50
C ILE A 256 -1.80 11.97 -12.31
N PRO A 257 -2.79 12.79 -12.67
CA PRO A 257 -2.65 14.23 -12.62
C PRO A 257 -2.48 14.66 -11.17
N LEU A 258 -1.56 15.59 -10.95
CA LEU A 258 -1.30 16.19 -9.65
C LEU A 258 -1.70 17.66 -9.67
N THR A 259 -2.22 18.14 -8.54
CA THR A 259 -2.43 19.58 -8.33
C THR A 259 -1.11 20.28 -7.98
N ASP A 260 -1.04 21.60 -8.16
CA ASP A 260 0.12 22.40 -7.75
C ASP A 260 0.41 22.26 -6.25
N GLU A 261 -0.63 22.11 -5.43
CA GLU A 261 -0.52 21.85 -3.98
C GLU A 261 0.15 20.50 -3.70
N GLN A 262 -0.23 19.45 -4.42
CA GLN A 262 0.38 18.13 -4.31
C GLN A 262 1.84 18.13 -4.77
N VAL A 263 2.16 18.86 -5.83
CA VAL A 263 3.54 19.04 -6.30
C VAL A 263 4.37 19.76 -5.24
N ALA A 264 3.86 20.86 -4.68
CA ALA A 264 4.55 21.61 -3.63
C ALA A 264 4.77 20.74 -2.38
N LYS A 265 3.74 20.02 -1.93
CA LYS A 265 3.79 19.12 -0.78
C LYS A 265 4.78 17.97 -0.98
N ALA A 266 4.84 17.40 -2.18
CA ALA A 266 5.83 16.39 -2.51
C ALA A 266 7.26 16.96 -2.47
N ARG A 267 7.49 18.16 -3.01
CA ARG A 267 8.81 18.81 -2.98
C ARG A 267 9.28 19.21 -1.58
N SER A 268 8.34 19.51 -0.67
CA SER A 268 8.64 19.80 0.73
C SER A 268 8.68 18.55 1.62
N TYR A 269 8.48 17.36 1.06
CA TYR A 269 8.47 16.13 1.83
C TYR A 269 9.88 15.78 2.33
N GLU A 270 10.00 15.62 3.64
CA GLU A 270 11.21 15.08 4.27
C GLU A 270 10.89 13.67 4.77
N ALA A 271 11.67 12.70 4.29
CA ALA A 271 11.53 11.32 4.71
C ALA A 271 11.83 11.21 6.22
N ALA A 272 10.95 10.53 6.96
CA ALA A 272 11.13 10.35 8.40
C ALA A 272 12.38 9.51 8.69
N ALA A 273 13.06 9.84 9.78
CA ALA A 273 14.14 9.01 10.29
C ALA A 273 13.60 7.60 10.60
N TYR A 274 14.41 6.59 10.29
CA TYR A 274 14.00 5.19 10.44
C TYR A 274 15.13 4.35 11.04
N HIS A 275 14.76 3.23 11.62
CA HIS A 275 15.73 2.25 12.12
C HIS A 275 15.96 1.20 11.03
N PRO A 276 17.19 1.08 10.48
CA PRO A 276 17.55 0.03 9.55
C PRO A 276 17.28 -1.34 10.15
N LEU A 277 16.95 -2.29 9.28
CA LEU A 277 16.83 -3.68 9.67
C LEU A 277 18.22 -4.19 10.08
N ASP A 278 18.36 -4.75 11.27
CA ASP A 278 19.59 -5.41 11.69
C ASP A 278 19.59 -6.87 11.22
N ASP A 279 20.61 -7.26 10.47
CA ASP A 279 20.83 -8.65 10.04
C ASP A 279 20.96 -9.62 11.23
N SER A 280 21.31 -9.12 12.42
CA SER A 280 21.42 -9.90 13.66
C SER A 280 20.06 -10.30 14.25
N GLU A 281 19.01 -9.49 14.05
CA GLU A 281 17.63 -9.77 14.48
C GLU A 281 16.97 -10.88 13.65
N LEU A 282 17.39 -11.07 12.39
CA LEU A 282 16.90 -12.13 11.52
C LEU A 282 17.28 -13.54 12.00
N LYS A 283 18.25 -13.66 12.91
CA LYS A 283 18.79 -14.94 13.37
C LYS A 283 17.92 -15.61 14.44
N TYR A 284 17.03 -14.88 15.10
CA TYR A 284 16.14 -15.39 16.15
C TYR A 284 14.67 -15.32 15.70
N GLY A 285 14.27 -16.34 14.93
CA GLY A 285 12.92 -16.91 14.83
C GLY A 285 11.67 -15.99 14.87
N TRP A 286 10.94 -15.98 13.74
CA TRP A 286 9.46 -16.01 13.67
C TRP A 286 8.65 -14.79 14.15
N GLN A 287 9.23 -13.59 14.24
CA GLN A 287 8.43 -12.36 14.16
C GLN A 287 8.33 -11.94 12.69
N SER A 288 7.11 -11.64 12.23
CA SER A 288 6.82 -11.05 10.91
C SER A 288 7.95 -10.10 10.51
N SER A 289 8.46 -10.24 9.29
CA SER A 289 9.43 -9.29 8.71
C SER A 289 9.09 -7.88 9.19
N PRO A 290 10.03 -7.15 9.80
CA PRO A 290 9.75 -5.77 10.15
C PRO A 290 9.44 -5.07 8.83
N GLU A 291 8.21 -4.57 8.70
CA GLU A 291 7.82 -3.80 7.52
C GLU A 291 8.83 -2.69 7.37
N GLY A 292 9.36 -2.52 6.15
CA GLY A 292 10.30 -1.43 5.88
C GLY A 292 9.69 -0.09 6.29
N LYS A 293 10.47 0.72 6.99
CA LYS A 293 10.02 2.04 7.50
C LYS A 293 10.51 3.18 6.62
N TYR A 294 11.40 2.89 5.68
CA TYR A 294 11.98 3.92 4.83
C TYR A 294 11.00 4.30 3.72
N SER A 295 10.50 5.52 3.77
CA SER A 295 9.66 6.12 2.73
C SER A 295 10.40 7.33 2.12
N PRO A 296 11.18 7.14 1.05
CA PRO A 296 11.97 8.22 0.43
C PRO A 296 11.10 9.28 -0.25
N THR A 297 9.87 8.96 -0.65
CA THR A 297 8.94 9.93 -1.24
C THR A 297 7.59 9.88 -0.58
N ILE A 298 6.83 10.97 -0.77
CA ILE A 298 5.47 11.09 -0.24
C ILE A 298 4.47 10.15 -0.96
N PHE A 299 4.81 9.65 -2.15
CA PHE A 299 3.89 8.90 -2.99
C PHE A 299 3.85 7.44 -2.59
N GLN A 300 2.62 6.94 -2.40
CA GLN A 300 2.37 5.57 -2.00
C GLN A 300 1.31 4.93 -2.89
N ALA A 301 1.36 3.61 -3.04
CA ALA A 301 0.40 2.84 -3.80
C ALA A 301 -0.25 1.77 -2.93
N ARG A 302 -1.58 1.72 -2.97
CA ARG A 302 -2.35 0.69 -2.23
C ARG A 302 -1.95 -0.73 -2.64
N SER A 303 -1.66 -0.92 -3.93
CA SER A 303 -1.16 -2.17 -4.48
C SER A 303 0.07 -1.88 -5.32
N ARG A 304 1.24 -1.96 -4.69
CA ARG A 304 2.55 -1.82 -5.33
C ARG A 304 3.10 -3.21 -5.67
N ALA A 305 3.69 -3.36 -6.85
CA ALA A 305 4.50 -4.53 -7.15
C ALA A 305 5.80 -4.57 -6.33
N LYS A 306 6.40 -5.75 -6.28
CA LYS A 306 7.78 -5.88 -5.84
C LYS A 306 8.68 -5.13 -6.82
N LEU A 307 9.82 -4.69 -6.30
CA LEU A 307 10.87 -4.10 -7.11
C LEU A 307 11.24 -5.07 -8.25
N SER A 308 11.14 -4.57 -9.47
CA SER A 308 11.58 -5.26 -10.68
C SER A 308 13.11 -5.20 -10.86
N GLU A 309 13.75 -4.24 -10.21
CA GLU A 309 15.18 -3.98 -10.22
C GLU A 309 15.62 -3.29 -8.91
N VAL A 310 16.92 -3.28 -8.65
CA VAL A 310 17.50 -2.59 -7.49
C VAL A 310 17.45 -1.09 -7.70
N TRP A 311 16.88 -0.33 -6.76
CA TRP A 311 16.77 1.13 -6.88
C TRP A 311 18.05 1.85 -6.44
N GLN A 312 18.55 1.54 -5.24
CA GLN A 312 19.83 2.07 -4.75
C GLN A 312 20.78 0.95 -4.35
N SER A 313 20.34 0.10 -3.43
CA SER A 313 21.08 -1.07 -2.98
C SER A 313 20.10 -2.10 -2.46
N GLU A 314 20.47 -3.39 -2.51
CA GLU A 314 19.62 -4.46 -1.97
C GLU A 314 19.30 -4.24 -0.47
N GLU A 315 20.23 -3.64 0.28
CA GLU A 315 20.06 -3.32 1.69
C GLU A 315 19.01 -2.22 1.90
N THR A 316 19.13 -1.10 1.18
CA THR A 316 18.16 0.01 1.23
C THR A 316 16.79 -0.44 0.75
N ASP A 317 16.74 -1.27 -0.29
CA ASP A 317 15.50 -1.74 -0.89
C ASP A 317 14.69 -2.65 0.05
N ARG A 318 15.36 -3.40 0.94
CA ARG A 318 14.72 -4.19 2.01
C ARG A 318 14.13 -3.32 3.10
N GLN A 319 14.67 -2.11 3.30
CA GLN A 319 14.20 -1.17 4.31
C GLN A 319 13.01 -0.32 3.83
N LEU A 320 12.68 -0.37 2.53
CA LEU A 320 11.60 0.40 1.94
C LEU A 320 10.22 -0.03 2.45
N THR A 321 9.38 0.95 2.72
CA THR A 321 7.97 0.71 3.02
C THR A 321 7.28 0.01 1.84
N PRO A 322 6.50 -1.07 2.06
CA PRO A 322 5.94 -1.90 0.98
C PRO A 322 5.08 -1.14 -0.04
N HIS A 323 4.55 0.01 0.35
CA HIS A 323 3.66 0.83 -0.46
C HIS A 323 4.35 2.02 -1.12
N VAL A 324 5.61 2.33 -0.79
CA VAL A 324 6.26 3.54 -1.32
C VAL A 324 6.58 3.42 -2.80
N LEU A 325 6.33 4.49 -3.54
CA LEU A 325 6.70 4.64 -4.93
C LEU A 325 8.04 5.36 -5.06
N LEU A 326 8.81 4.97 -6.06
CA LEU A 326 10.18 5.46 -6.27
C LEU A 326 10.26 6.22 -7.60
N PRO A 327 10.87 7.42 -7.60
CA PRO A 327 11.01 8.19 -8.81
C PRO A 327 12.04 7.52 -9.72
N ARG A 328 11.71 7.41 -11.01
CA ARG A 328 12.64 7.00 -12.04
C ARG A 328 13.51 8.20 -12.41
N SER A 329 14.79 8.14 -12.06
CA SER A 329 15.78 9.12 -12.52
C SER A 329 16.44 8.66 -13.83
N ALA A 330 17.00 9.60 -14.58
CA ALA A 330 17.97 9.26 -15.61
C ALA A 330 19.16 8.56 -14.92
N GLY A 331 19.51 7.36 -15.42
CA GLY A 331 20.67 6.60 -14.95
C GLY A 331 21.98 7.22 -15.40
#